data_AF-A0A8E0S2X0-F1
#
_entry.id   AF-A0A8E0S2X0-F1
#
_cell.length_a   1.000
_cell.length_b   1.000
_cell.length_c   1.000
_cell.angle_alpha   90.00
_cell.angle_beta   90.00
_cell.angle_gamma   90.00
#
_symmetry.space_group_name_H-M   'P 1'
#
loop_
_entity.id
_entity.type
_entity.pdbx_description
1 polymer ?
#
loop_
_entity_poly.entity_id
_entity_poly.type
_entity_poly.pdbx_seq_one_letter_code
_entity_poly.pdbx_strand_id
1 'polypeptide(L)' 'MRYTENVDSIDPLEDGVRKELLSGKFTVLQPNPGDSDELTATIAIFTAHRHWPPLTTHRDTLKGVLYQLDIAMME' A
#
# COMPACT_ATOMS: atom_id res chain seq x y z
N MET A 1 -6.87 10.99 -7.24
CA MET A 1 -5.61 10.24 -7.02
C MET A 1 -5.53 8.96 -7.86
N ARG A 2 -6.61 8.16 -8.01
CA ARG A 2 -6.66 7.03 -8.97
C ARG A 2 -6.72 7.46 -10.44
N TYR A 3 -7.51 8.50 -10.74
CA TYR A 3 -7.73 9.00 -12.10
C TYR A 3 -6.50 9.60 -12.79
N THR A 4 -5.47 9.97 -12.03
CA THR A 4 -4.24 10.56 -12.60
C THR A 4 -3.27 9.51 -13.13
N GLU A 5 -3.44 8.23 -12.76
CA GLU A 5 -2.50 7.15 -13.08
C GLU A 5 -3.12 5.99 -13.90
N ASN A 6 -4.39 6.09 -14.32
CA ASN A 6 -5.09 5.06 -15.10
C ASN A 6 -5.10 3.67 -14.40
N VAL A 7 -5.29 3.67 -13.08
CA VAL A 7 -5.30 2.45 -12.25
C VAL A 7 -6.72 2.14 -11.82
N ASP A 8 -7.55 1.66 -12.75
CA ASP A 8 -8.94 1.26 -12.47
C ASP A 8 -9.00 -0.11 -11.77
N SER A 9 -8.07 -1.02 -12.09
CA SER A 9 -7.92 -2.32 -11.43
C SER A 9 -6.45 -2.62 -11.17
N ILE A 10 -6.12 -3.01 -9.93
CA ILE A 10 -4.76 -3.44 -9.55
C ILE A 10 -4.75 -4.95 -9.46
N ASP A 11 -3.99 -5.61 -10.34
CA ASP A 11 -3.74 -7.05 -10.23
C ASP A 11 -2.55 -7.28 -9.28
N PRO A 12 -2.76 -7.90 -8.10
CA PRO A 12 -1.66 -8.18 -7.16
C PRO A 12 -0.70 -9.27 -7.65
N LEU A 13 -1.07 -10.02 -8.68
CA LEU A 13 -0.23 -11.06 -9.29
C LEU A 13 0.66 -10.53 -10.42
N GLU A 14 0.43 -9.30 -10.89
CA GLU A 14 1.32 -8.60 -11.82
C GLU A 14 2.72 -8.51 -11.22
N ASP A 15 3.74 -8.95 -11.95
CA ASP A 15 5.11 -9.16 -11.44
C ASP A 15 5.68 -7.94 -10.70
N GLY A 16 5.43 -6.72 -11.22
CA GLY A 16 5.84 -5.46 -10.59
C GLY A 16 5.13 -5.23 -9.26
N VAL A 17 3.80 -5.30 -9.26
CA VAL A 17 2.96 -5.12 -8.06
C VAL A 17 3.28 -6.18 -7.01
N ARG A 18 3.42 -7.44 -7.42
CA ARG A 18 3.75 -8.55 -6.52
C ARG A 18 5.09 -8.33 -5.81
N LYS A 19 6.13 -7.92 -6.53
CA LYS A 19 7.43 -7.57 -5.93
C LYS A 19 7.30 -6.40 -4.95
N GLU A 20 6.48 -5.42 -5.29
CA GLU A 20 6.20 -4.27 -4.43
C GLU A 20 5.50 -4.69 -3.13
N LEU A 21 4.47 -5.54 -3.20
CA LEU A 21 3.77 -6.08 -2.02
C LEU A 21 4.71 -6.92 -1.15
N LEU A 22 5.53 -7.78 -1.76
CA LEU A 22 6.46 -8.66 -1.04
C LEU A 22 7.67 -7.94 -0.43
N SER A 23 8.01 -6.73 -0.91
CA SER A 23 9.15 -5.96 -0.40
C SER A 23 9.02 -5.56 1.08
N GLY A 24 7.80 -5.55 1.62
CA GLY A 24 7.52 -5.15 3.00
C GLY A 24 7.95 -3.73 3.33
N LYS A 25 8.09 -2.84 2.33
CA LYS A 25 8.39 -1.42 2.54
C LYS A 25 7.15 -0.60 2.90
N PHE A 26 5.96 -1.13 2.64
CA PHE A 26 4.70 -0.56 3.08
C PHE A 26 4.09 -1.45 4.16
N THR A 27 3.49 -0.83 5.16
CA THR A 27 2.80 -1.52 6.25
C THR A 27 1.64 -0.65 6.69
N VAL A 28 0.46 -1.26 6.84
CA VAL A 28 -0.72 -0.59 7.40
C VAL A 28 -0.98 -1.17 8.78
N LEU A 29 -1.00 -0.31 9.80
CA LEU A 29 -1.34 -0.68 11.16
C LEU A 29 -2.80 -0.30 11.40
N GLN A 30 -3.62 -1.33 11.60
CA GLN A 30 -5.00 -1.20 12.03
C GLN A 30 -5.03 -0.75 13.51
N PRO A 31 -5.95 0.14 13.91
CA PRO A 31 -6.18 0.43 15.32
C PRO A 31 -6.63 -0.84 16.08
N ASN A 32 -6.29 -0.96 17.36
CA ASN A 32 -6.70 -2.15 18.11
C ASN A 32 -8.22 -2.14 18.32
N PRO A 33 -8.88 -3.31 18.32
CA PRO A 33 -10.33 -3.40 18.52
C PRO A 33 -10.80 -2.96 19.93
N GLY A 34 -9.88 -2.69 20.86
CA GLY A 34 -10.17 -2.12 22.18
C GLY A 34 -9.99 -0.60 22.26
N ASP A 35 -9.40 0.02 21.24
CA ASP A 35 -9.24 1.47 21.13
C ASP A 35 -10.52 2.03 20.50
N SER A 36 -11.56 2.15 21.32
CA SER A 36 -12.90 2.62 20.92
C SER A 36 -13.01 4.15 20.80
N ASP A 37 -11.89 4.85 20.67
CA ASP A 37 -11.88 6.30 20.54
C ASP A 37 -12.15 6.69 19.07
N GLU A 38 -13.08 7.62 18.82
CA GLU A 38 -13.41 8.11 17.46
C GLU A 38 -12.20 8.75 16.74
N LEU A 39 -11.10 8.96 17.47
CA LEU A 39 -9.84 9.53 17.01
C LEU A 39 -8.81 8.47 16.55
N THR A 40 -9.10 7.18 16.68
CA THR A 40 -8.12 6.13 16.39
C THR A 40 -7.93 5.99 14.89
N ALA A 41 -6.79 6.46 14.39
CA ALA A 41 -6.49 6.50 12.96
C ALA A 41 -5.66 5.29 12.52
N THR A 42 -5.99 4.75 11.34
CA THR A 42 -5.14 3.80 10.63
C THR A 42 -3.81 4.45 10.25
N ILE A 43 -2.69 3.80 10.58
CA ILE A 43 -1.35 4.33 10.29
C ILE A 43 -0.75 3.60 9.08
N ALA A 44 -0.45 4.34 8.02
CA ALA A 44 0.34 3.82 6.90
C ALA A 44 1.81 4.20 7.05
N ILE A 45 2.70 3.21 7.03
CA ILE A 45 4.14 3.38 7.21
C ILE A 45 4.86 3.02 5.91
N PHE A 46 5.76 3.90 5.47
CA PHE A 46 6.72 3.61 4.41
C PHE A 46 8.15 3.51 4.96
N THR A 47 8.74 2.33 4.88
CA THR A 47 10.13 2.06 5.28
C THR A 47 11.06 2.35 4.11
N ALA A 48 11.53 3.61 4.02
CA ALA A 48 12.32 4.09 2.90
C ALA A 48 13.59 3.26 2.61
N HIS A 49 14.26 2.71 3.63
CA HIS A 49 15.46 1.88 3.42
C HIS A 49 15.19 0.58 2.64
N ARG A 50 13.94 0.08 2.64
CA ARG A 50 13.54 -1.09 1.84
C ARG A 50 13.12 -0.74 0.42
N HIS A 51 13.08 0.56 0.08
CA HIS A 51 12.78 0.99 -1.28
C HIS A 51 14.02 0.89 -2.15
N TRP A 52 13.91 0.16 -3.26
CA TRP A 52 15.00 -0.03 -4.23
C TRP A 52 14.57 0.48 -5.62
N PRO A 53 14.71 1.78 -5.90
CA PRO A 53 14.28 2.38 -7.17
C PRO A 53 14.78 1.67 -8.43
N PRO A 54 16.03 1.15 -8.49
CA PRO A 54 16.51 0.46 -9.70
C PRO A 54 15.77 -0.84 -10.08
N LEU A 55 14.99 -1.43 -9.17
CA LEU A 55 14.30 -2.71 -9.37
C LEU A 55 12.78 -2.56 -9.45
N THR A 56 12.28 -1.32 -9.43
CA THR A 56 10.85 -1.01 -9.44
C THR A 56 10.57 0.21 -10.28
N THR A 57 9.32 0.36 -10.73
CA THR A 57 8.86 1.59 -11.35
C THR A 57 8.05 2.41 -10.35
N HIS A 58 8.01 3.73 -10.52
CA HIS A 58 7.12 4.59 -9.72
C HIS A 58 5.66 4.11 -9.80
N ARG A 59 5.24 3.63 -10.97
CA ARG A 59 3.90 3.10 -11.20
C ARG A 59 3.63 1.82 -10.41
N ASP A 60 4.57 0.87 -10.41
CA ASP A 60 4.42 -0.37 -9.63
C ASP A 60 4.40 -0.06 -8.14
N THR A 61 5.26 0.86 -7.70
CA THR A 61 5.26 1.35 -6.32
C THR A 61 3.92 1.94 -5.93
N LEU A 62 3.36 2.84 -6.75
CA LEU A 62 2.07 3.45 -6.47
C LEU A 62 0.94 2.42 -6.47
N LYS A 63 0.92 1.48 -7.42
CA LYS A 63 -0.05 0.37 -7.44
C LYS A 63 0.04 -0.45 -6.16
N GLY A 64 1.24 -0.79 -5.69
CA GLY A 64 1.45 -1.53 -4.45
C GLY A 64 0.90 -0.80 -3.22
N VAL A 65 1.04 0.53 -3.16
CA VAL A 65 0.47 1.37 -2.09
C VAL A 65 -1.04 1.39 -2.13
N LEU A 66 -1.60 1.72 -3.30
CA LEU A 66 -3.03 1.85 -3.50
C LEU A 66 -3.75 0.53 -3.18
N TYR A 67 -3.16 -0.60 -3.59
CA TYR A 67 -3.70 -1.92 -3.27
C TYR A 67 -3.76 -2.17 -1.76
N GLN A 68 -2.69 -1.87 -1.01
CA GLN A 68 -2.67 -2.08 0.44
C GLN A 68 -3.64 -1.16 1.17
N LEU A 69 -3.80 0.09 0.72
CA LEU A 69 -4.78 1.01 1.28
C LEU A 69 -6.21 0.56 1.00
N ASP A 70 -6.51 0.08 -0.21
CA ASP A 70 -7.83 -0.47 -0.53
C ASP A 70 -8.20 -1.60 0.41
N ILE A 71 -7.31 -2.59 0.57
CA ILE A 71 -7.57 -3.75 1.43
C ILE A 71 -7.77 -3.33 2.88
N ALA A 72 -6.98 -2.37 3.38
CA ALA A 72 -7.12 -1.87 4.74
C ALA A 72 -8.39 -1.05 5.00
N MET A 73 -9.01 -0.49 3.96
CA MET A 73 -10.25 0.28 4.04
C MET A 73 -11.52 -0.55 3.76
N MET A 74 -11.37 -1.80 3.31
CA MET A 74 -12.50 -2.71 3.06
C MET A 74 -12.96 -3.47 4.33
N GLU A 75 -12.26 -3.31 5.45
CA GLU A 75 -12.65 -3.77 6.79
C GLU A 75 -13.38 -2.68 7.57
#